data_AF-A0A412TW56-F1
#
_entry.id   AF-A0A412TW56-F1
#
_cell.length_a   1.000
_cell.length_b   1.000
_cell.length_c   1.000
_cell.angle_alpha   90.00
_cell.angle_beta   90.00
_cell.angle_gamma   90.00
#
_symmetry.space_group_name_H-M   'P 1'
#
loop_
_entity.id
_entity.type
_entity.pdbx_description
1 polymer ?
#
loop_
_entity_poly.entity_id
_entity_poly.type
_entity_poly.pdbx_seq_one_letter_code
_entity_poly.pdbx_strand_id
1 'polypeptide(L)'
;MDLKPIYTEPENCQDCYKCVRECPVKAIQIEDNKAYIIEERCIYCGHCTQVCPTGAKKIRDGVSRTRLILQNYPRVILSLAPSWACEFEDLSIGQLIAAIRKLGFSGVSETAIGAELVSSRVSDYLQQSQPGVYISSACPVVVEYIRKYSTEHTPAITPMLSPMLAHARILKDYYGNDLKVIFAGPCICKKLEADHFKDLVEVAITFKDLKNWFEKENIHPEQLAPAAEDHFIPWQAGIGSLYPVEGGMLPGIDGESKKIVKMAFSDLSNIKDVIKNLDTRREKDTIFLELLACKGGCINGPAKLSQTSLAIKRYNIQQHRAAHPESTVPDLGHIDLTTTFKAYDCSAARHTEEEIKQALSAVGKNSPEDELNCSGCGYDSCRDFAVALVEGRAEENMCVSYMRRVAHDKATVLLQKIPAGVLLVDNDLKISDMNSCCANLLGEDVVMVYEASPGLQGVELDKICSFTDLFRTVLNTGKEITERQIREGDKIWLLSIYNIQPHRLVFGILQDLREPYVRKEWMLEKTQEVVRKYMATVQEVACLLGENAAFTDATLRSIMEAGEKVKS
;
A
#
# COMPACT_ATOMS: atom_id res chain seq x y z
N MET A 1 -5.65 4.43 -21.88
CA MET A 1 -4.83 5.21 -20.93
C MET A 1 -3.49 4.52 -20.80
N ASP A 2 -2.39 5.24 -21.02
CA ASP A 2 -1.06 4.72 -20.71
C ASP A 2 -0.93 4.63 -19.19
N LEU A 3 -0.91 3.42 -18.65
CA LEU A 3 -0.67 3.20 -17.22
C LEU A 3 0.69 3.82 -16.85
N LYS A 4 0.75 4.49 -15.71
CA LYS A 4 2.00 5.00 -15.14
C LYS A 4 2.81 3.90 -14.47
N PRO A 5 4.12 4.08 -14.23
CA PRO A 5 4.97 3.07 -13.61
C PRO A 5 4.40 2.46 -12.32
N ILE A 6 3.67 3.25 -11.53
CA ILE A 6 2.90 2.80 -10.36
C ILE A 6 1.48 3.33 -10.50
N TYR A 7 0.47 2.51 -10.22
CA TYR A 7 -0.93 2.88 -10.21
C TYR A 7 -1.66 2.22 -9.03
N THR A 8 -2.92 2.60 -8.81
CA THR A 8 -3.78 1.99 -7.78
C THR A 8 -4.92 1.24 -8.44
N GLU A 9 -5.22 0.05 -7.95
CA GLU A 9 -6.50 -0.64 -8.18
C GLU A 9 -7.46 -0.28 -7.03
N PRO A 10 -8.44 0.61 -7.25
CA PRO A 10 -9.27 1.14 -6.16
C PRO A 10 -10.11 0.06 -5.46
N GLU A 11 -10.55 -0.96 -6.21
CA GLU A 11 -11.32 -2.09 -5.67
C GLU A 11 -10.56 -2.85 -4.59
N ASN A 12 -9.23 -2.90 -4.69
CA ASN A 12 -8.37 -3.58 -3.72
C ASN A 12 -7.93 -2.67 -2.56
N CYS A 13 -8.23 -1.36 -2.62
CA CYS A 13 -7.85 -0.41 -1.59
C CYS A 13 -8.85 -0.41 -0.44
N GLN A 14 -8.32 -0.59 0.78
CA GLN A 14 -9.09 -0.66 2.03
C GLN A 14 -8.67 0.49 2.95
N ASP A 15 -8.67 1.74 2.44
CA ASP A 15 -8.64 3.02 3.18
C ASP A 15 -7.73 3.17 4.44
N CYS A 16 -6.70 2.32 4.60
CA CYS A 16 -5.89 2.26 5.82
C CYS A 16 -4.83 3.38 5.96
N TYR A 17 -4.72 4.22 4.93
CA TYR A 17 -3.77 5.34 4.76
C TYR A 17 -2.28 5.00 4.92
N LYS A 18 -1.89 3.73 5.04
CA LYS A 18 -0.50 3.32 5.24
C LYS A 18 0.42 3.86 4.15
N CYS A 19 -0.02 3.80 2.89
CA CYS A 19 0.75 4.33 1.77
C CYS A 19 0.96 5.86 1.87
N VAL A 20 -0.01 6.62 2.39
CA VAL A 20 0.11 8.08 2.60
C VAL A 20 1.20 8.37 3.65
N ARG A 21 1.17 7.64 4.78
CA ARG A 21 2.17 7.84 5.86
C ARG A 21 3.59 7.60 5.38
N GLU A 22 3.75 6.48 4.66
CA GLU A 22 5.02 5.95 4.20
C GLU A 22 5.55 6.69 2.96
N CYS A 23 4.70 7.41 2.21
CA CYS A 23 5.16 8.14 1.04
C CYS A 23 6.12 9.26 1.43
N PRO A 24 7.40 9.21 1.03
CA PRO A 24 8.39 10.20 1.46
C PRO A 24 8.05 11.61 0.98
N VAL A 25 7.36 11.74 -0.15
CA VAL A 25 7.04 13.03 -0.76
C VAL A 25 5.55 13.37 -0.71
N LYS A 26 4.78 12.61 0.09
CA LYS A 26 3.31 12.74 0.25
C LYS A 26 2.58 12.89 -1.10
N ALA A 27 2.99 12.10 -2.09
CA ALA A 27 2.45 12.09 -3.46
C ALA A 27 1.24 11.16 -3.63
N ILE A 28 0.45 10.98 -2.57
CA ILE A 28 -0.75 10.14 -2.58
C ILE A 28 -1.91 11.01 -2.09
N GLN A 29 -2.97 11.06 -2.88
CA GLN A 29 -4.24 11.70 -2.50
C GLN A 29 -5.28 10.66 -2.13
N ILE A 30 -6.26 11.05 -1.31
CA ILE A 30 -7.45 10.28 -1.04
C ILE A 30 -8.63 10.93 -1.76
N GLU A 31 -9.38 10.11 -2.48
CA GLU A 31 -10.61 10.49 -3.18
C GLU A 31 -11.58 9.31 -3.07
N ASP A 32 -12.79 9.57 -2.56
CA ASP A 32 -13.82 8.58 -2.25
C ASP A 32 -13.30 7.45 -1.33
N ASN A 33 -12.51 7.79 -0.31
CA ASN A 33 -11.82 6.84 0.58
C ASN A 33 -10.81 5.92 -0.13
N LYS A 34 -10.42 6.22 -1.38
CA LYS A 34 -9.45 5.43 -2.14
C LYS A 34 -8.19 6.23 -2.36
N ALA A 35 -7.05 5.57 -2.22
CA ALA A 35 -5.75 6.22 -2.34
C ALA A 35 -5.28 6.25 -3.81
N TYR A 36 -5.08 7.42 -4.40
CA TYR A 36 -4.55 7.59 -5.76
C TYR A 36 -3.15 8.22 -5.75
N ILE A 37 -2.38 8.01 -6.82
CA ILE A 37 -1.02 8.58 -6.95
C ILE A 37 -1.12 9.91 -7.67
N ILE A 38 -0.48 10.93 -7.12
CA ILE A 38 -0.34 12.24 -7.74
C ILE A 38 0.93 12.21 -8.60
N GLU A 39 0.75 12.13 -9.91
CA GLU A 39 1.82 11.83 -10.86
C GLU A 39 2.93 12.89 -10.84
N GLU A 40 2.53 14.16 -10.76
CA GLU A 40 3.39 15.33 -10.78
C GLU A 40 4.31 15.34 -9.56
N ARG A 41 3.82 14.84 -8.42
CA ARG A 41 4.57 14.75 -7.15
C ARG A 41 5.36 13.44 -7.04
N CYS A 42 4.90 12.35 -7.65
CA CYS A 42 5.52 11.05 -7.48
C CYS A 42 6.95 10.98 -8.05
N ILE A 43 7.90 10.46 -7.26
CA ILE A 43 9.28 10.16 -7.69
C ILE A 43 9.47 8.67 -8.06
N TYR A 44 8.38 7.91 -8.08
CA TYR A 44 8.33 6.47 -8.42
C TYR A 44 9.33 5.59 -7.66
N CYS A 45 9.56 5.88 -6.38
CA CYS A 45 10.47 5.11 -5.52
C CYS A 45 9.98 3.69 -5.22
N GLY A 46 8.67 3.43 -5.34
CA GLY A 46 8.09 2.09 -5.12
C GLY A 46 7.77 1.73 -3.67
N HIS A 47 8.08 2.59 -2.69
CA HIS A 47 7.83 2.25 -1.29
C HIS A 47 6.36 1.93 -1.00
N CYS A 48 5.43 2.66 -1.62
CA CYS A 48 3.99 2.42 -1.51
C CYS A 48 3.54 1.04 -1.98
N THR A 49 4.22 0.43 -2.97
CA THR A 49 3.92 -0.94 -3.44
C THR A 49 4.43 -2.00 -2.49
N GLN A 50 5.46 -1.69 -1.68
CA GLN A 50 6.01 -2.61 -0.68
C GLN A 50 5.20 -2.62 0.61
N VAL A 51 4.68 -1.45 1.03
CA VAL A 51 4.00 -1.31 2.33
C VAL A 51 2.50 -1.61 2.27
N CYS A 52 1.89 -1.62 1.08
CA CYS A 52 0.45 -1.79 0.90
C CYS A 52 0.01 -3.20 1.32
N PRO A 53 -0.79 -3.35 2.40
CA PRO A 53 -1.13 -4.67 2.93
C PRO A 53 -2.08 -5.47 2.02
N THR A 54 -2.91 -4.77 1.24
CA THR A 54 -3.90 -5.38 0.36
C THR A 54 -3.40 -5.56 -1.08
N GLY A 55 -2.18 -5.10 -1.37
CA GLY A 55 -1.62 -5.13 -2.72
C GLY A 55 -2.35 -4.25 -3.74
N ALA A 56 -3.08 -3.22 -3.29
CA ALA A 56 -3.79 -2.27 -4.16
C ALA A 56 -2.87 -1.37 -5.00
N LYS A 57 -1.65 -1.10 -4.51
CA LYS A 57 -0.62 -0.37 -5.26
C LYS A 57 0.10 -1.33 -6.19
N LYS A 58 -0.06 -1.13 -7.49
CA LYS A 58 0.50 -2.01 -8.53
C LYS A 58 1.63 -1.33 -9.28
N ILE A 59 2.53 -2.16 -9.79
CA ILE A 59 3.59 -1.76 -10.72
C ILE A 59 3.07 -2.06 -12.12
N ARG A 60 3.28 -1.14 -13.07
CA ARG A 60 2.93 -1.36 -14.47
C ARG A 60 3.64 -2.57 -15.05
N ASP A 61 2.88 -3.53 -15.55
CA ASP A 61 3.41 -4.65 -16.32
C ASP A 61 4.07 -4.14 -17.61
N GLY A 62 5.35 -4.46 -17.79
CA GLY A 62 6.06 -4.20 -19.04
C GLY A 62 6.14 -5.43 -19.94
N VAL A 63 5.86 -6.64 -19.43
CA VAL A 63 6.04 -7.90 -20.16
C VAL A 63 5.14 -7.96 -21.38
N SER A 64 3.87 -7.55 -21.25
CA SER A 64 2.92 -7.55 -22.36
C SER A 64 3.43 -6.76 -23.58
N ARG A 65 4.01 -5.57 -23.34
CA ARG A 65 4.61 -4.75 -24.40
C ARG A 65 5.92 -5.33 -24.92
N THR A 66 6.75 -5.88 -24.03
CA THR A 66 7.98 -6.59 -24.39
C THR A 66 7.70 -7.76 -25.35
N ARG A 67 6.68 -8.58 -25.08
CA ARG A 67 6.27 -9.68 -25.97
C ARG A 67 5.90 -9.19 -27.37
N LEU A 68 5.14 -8.10 -27.45
CA LEU A 68 4.78 -7.48 -28.72
C LEU A 68 6.03 -7.00 -29.49
N ILE A 69 7.03 -6.46 -28.80
CA ILE A 69 8.29 -6.03 -29.43
C ILE A 69 9.05 -7.24 -29.96
N LEU A 70 9.18 -8.31 -29.18
CA LEU A 70 9.87 -9.53 -29.60
C LEU A 70 9.23 -10.21 -30.81
N GLN A 71 7.90 -10.10 -30.97
CA GLN A 71 7.19 -10.63 -32.13
C GLN A 71 7.39 -9.80 -33.40
N ASN A 72 7.56 -8.48 -33.27
CA ASN A 72 7.60 -7.56 -34.41
C ASN A 72 9.01 -7.16 -34.84
N TYR A 73 10.01 -7.35 -33.97
CA TYR A 73 11.39 -6.93 -34.24
C TYR A 73 12.34 -8.11 -34.06
N PRO A 74 13.19 -8.42 -35.07
CA PRO A 74 14.06 -9.59 -35.03
C PRO A 74 15.30 -9.40 -34.14
N ARG A 75 15.69 -8.15 -33.85
CA ARG A 75 16.88 -7.79 -33.07
C ARG A 75 16.49 -7.05 -31.80
N VAL A 76 16.39 -7.80 -30.70
CA VAL A 76 16.05 -7.26 -29.38
C VAL A 76 17.07 -7.76 -28.35
N ILE A 77 17.79 -6.83 -27.72
CA ILE A 77 18.75 -7.13 -26.65
C ILE A 77 18.15 -6.75 -25.30
N LEU A 78 18.30 -7.65 -24.32
CA LEU A 78 18.00 -7.34 -22.93
C LEU A 78 19.21 -6.68 -22.25
N SER A 79 19.05 -5.45 -21.80
CA SER A 79 19.98 -4.75 -20.89
C SER A 79 19.69 -5.17 -19.45
N LEU A 80 20.50 -6.07 -18.90
CA LEU A 80 20.32 -6.61 -17.55
C LEU A 80 21.03 -5.74 -16.51
N ALA A 81 20.35 -5.34 -15.44
CA ALA A 81 20.96 -4.54 -14.38
C ALA A 81 21.95 -5.37 -13.53
N PRO A 82 23.12 -4.83 -13.12
CA PRO A 82 24.16 -5.60 -12.41
C PRO A 82 23.75 -6.17 -11.05
N SER A 83 22.61 -5.74 -10.50
CA SER A 83 22.02 -6.36 -9.29
C SER A 83 21.46 -7.76 -9.54
N TRP A 84 21.44 -8.26 -10.79
CA TRP A 84 21.02 -9.63 -11.09
C TRP A 84 21.80 -10.65 -10.25
N ALA A 85 23.10 -10.39 -10.00
CA ALA A 85 23.99 -11.27 -9.24
C ALA A 85 23.56 -11.50 -7.78
N CYS A 86 22.72 -10.64 -7.21
CA CYS A 86 22.14 -10.86 -5.87
C CYS A 86 20.64 -11.20 -5.88
N GLU A 87 19.98 -11.14 -7.03
CA GLU A 87 18.54 -11.42 -7.18
C GLU A 87 18.27 -12.81 -7.77
N PHE A 88 19.26 -13.36 -8.48
CA PHE A 88 19.26 -14.71 -9.08
C PHE A 88 20.46 -15.52 -8.58
N GLU A 89 20.70 -15.51 -7.26
CA GLU A 89 21.91 -16.09 -6.64
C GLU A 89 22.07 -17.60 -6.84
N ASP A 90 20.97 -18.32 -7.09
CA ASP A 90 20.97 -19.76 -7.36
C ASP A 90 21.30 -20.10 -8.84
N LEU A 91 21.45 -19.10 -9.70
CA LEU A 91 21.67 -19.29 -11.14
C LEU A 91 23.06 -18.82 -11.55
N SER A 92 23.72 -19.63 -12.37
CA SER A 92 24.85 -19.13 -13.15
C SER A 92 24.36 -18.11 -14.19
N ILE A 93 25.23 -17.18 -14.58
CA ILE A 93 24.87 -16.20 -15.62
C ILE A 93 24.47 -16.88 -16.93
N GLY A 94 25.15 -17.96 -17.32
CA GLY A 94 24.82 -18.71 -18.53
C GLY A 94 23.41 -19.31 -18.48
N GLN A 95 22.97 -19.83 -17.32
CA GLN A 95 21.60 -20.32 -17.15
C GLN A 95 20.57 -19.20 -17.31
N LEU A 96 20.84 -18.04 -16.71
CA LEU A 96 19.96 -16.88 -16.82
C LEU A 96 19.89 -16.37 -18.26
N ILE A 97 21.01 -16.27 -18.96
CA ILE A 97 21.06 -15.84 -20.37
C ILE A 97 20.34 -16.85 -21.27
N ALA A 98 20.56 -18.15 -21.08
CA ALA A 98 19.85 -19.20 -21.81
C ALA A 98 18.32 -19.09 -21.63
N ALA A 99 17.87 -18.85 -20.40
CA ALA A 99 16.45 -18.65 -20.10
C ALA A 99 15.88 -17.39 -20.79
N ILE A 100 16.62 -16.28 -20.77
CA ILE A 100 16.23 -15.04 -21.45
C ILE A 100 16.16 -15.26 -22.97
N ARG A 101 17.12 -15.96 -23.57
CA ARG A 101 17.10 -16.26 -25.00
C ARG A 101 15.92 -17.14 -25.40
N LYS A 102 15.52 -18.10 -24.55
CA LYS A 102 14.29 -18.89 -24.75
C LYS A 102 13.01 -18.04 -24.80
N LEU A 103 12.99 -16.85 -24.19
CA LEU A 103 11.88 -15.90 -24.32
C LEU A 103 11.85 -15.18 -25.69
N GLY A 104 12.89 -15.33 -26.52
CA GLY A 104 12.98 -14.73 -27.86
C GLY A 104 13.97 -13.57 -27.99
N PHE A 105 14.72 -13.23 -26.95
CA PHE A 105 15.75 -12.19 -27.04
C PHE A 105 16.93 -12.67 -27.88
N SER A 106 17.46 -11.78 -28.73
CA SER A 106 18.63 -12.07 -29.57
C SER A 106 19.93 -12.16 -28.77
N GLY A 107 19.96 -11.55 -27.58
CA GLY A 107 21.09 -11.63 -26.66
C GLY A 107 20.87 -10.80 -25.39
N VAL A 108 21.82 -10.90 -24.46
CA VAL A 108 21.78 -10.22 -23.17
C VAL A 108 23.08 -9.44 -22.99
N SER A 109 22.95 -8.17 -22.62
CA SER A 109 24.08 -7.30 -22.31
C SER A 109 23.96 -6.76 -20.89
N GLU A 110 25.07 -6.57 -20.20
CA GLU A 110 25.06 -6.06 -18.85
C GLU A 110 25.08 -4.52 -18.82
N THR A 111 24.15 -3.93 -18.07
CA THR A 111 24.04 -2.46 -17.89
C THR A 111 25.27 -1.86 -17.22
N ALA A 112 26.09 -2.69 -16.56
CA ALA A 112 27.37 -2.31 -15.99
C ALA A 112 28.32 -1.67 -17.03
N ILE A 113 28.24 -2.05 -18.31
CA ILE A 113 29.03 -1.43 -19.39
C ILE A 113 28.73 0.07 -19.49
N GLY A 114 27.45 0.44 -19.51
CA GLY A 114 27.04 1.84 -19.49
C GLY A 114 27.42 2.56 -18.20
N ALA A 115 27.52 1.83 -17.10
CA ALA A 115 27.94 2.37 -15.81
C ALA A 115 29.43 2.79 -15.84
N GLU A 116 30.31 1.98 -16.44
CA GLU A 116 31.73 2.32 -16.61
C GLU A 116 31.92 3.60 -17.42
N LEU A 117 31.20 3.70 -18.56
CA LEU A 117 31.27 4.89 -19.40
C LEU A 117 30.75 6.14 -18.66
N VAL A 118 29.65 6.02 -17.91
CA VAL A 118 29.14 7.13 -17.09
C VAL A 118 30.15 7.57 -16.04
N SER A 119 30.77 6.64 -15.31
CA SER A 119 31.83 6.94 -14.34
C SER A 119 32.99 7.70 -14.99
N SER A 120 33.51 7.19 -16.11
CA SER A 120 34.60 7.84 -16.86
C SER A 120 34.22 9.27 -17.28
N ARG A 121 33.04 9.48 -17.87
CA ARG A 121 32.61 10.84 -18.29
C ARG A 121 32.35 11.78 -17.13
N VAL A 122 31.83 11.27 -16.01
CA VAL A 122 31.70 12.07 -14.79
C VAL A 122 33.08 12.46 -14.26
N SER A 123 34.06 11.54 -14.28
CA SER A 123 35.44 11.83 -13.91
C SER A 123 36.01 13.00 -14.74
N ASP A 124 35.93 12.91 -16.08
CA ASP A 124 36.40 13.95 -16.99
C ASP A 124 35.71 15.29 -16.73
N TYR A 125 34.39 15.27 -16.55
CA TYR A 125 33.60 16.46 -16.26
C TYR A 125 34.03 17.12 -14.94
N LEU A 126 34.26 16.35 -13.88
CA LEU A 126 34.68 16.89 -12.57
C LEU A 126 36.08 17.49 -12.60
N GLN A 127 36.99 16.92 -13.41
CA GLN A 127 38.33 17.44 -13.61
C GLN A 127 38.32 18.79 -14.33
N GLN A 128 37.42 18.98 -15.30
CA GLN A 128 37.29 20.22 -16.09
C GLN A 128 36.42 21.29 -15.41
N SER A 129 35.57 20.88 -14.46
CA SER A 129 34.63 21.76 -13.77
C SER A 129 35.30 22.68 -12.74
N GLN A 130 34.62 23.76 -12.37
CA GLN A 130 35.03 24.60 -11.24
C GLN A 130 34.90 23.84 -9.89
N PRO A 131 35.56 24.28 -8.81
CA PRO A 131 35.27 23.79 -7.47
C PRO A 131 33.79 23.96 -7.11
N GLY A 132 33.22 22.97 -6.43
CA GLY A 132 31.77 22.90 -6.17
C GLY A 132 31.31 21.53 -5.72
N VAL A 133 30.00 21.41 -5.49
CA VAL A 133 29.35 20.14 -5.16
C VAL A 133 28.63 19.59 -6.39
N TYR A 134 28.88 18.32 -6.70
CA TYR A 134 28.29 17.61 -7.83
C TYR A 134 27.61 16.33 -7.36
N ILE A 135 26.44 16.03 -7.92
CA ILE A 135 25.59 14.91 -7.52
C ILE A 135 25.45 13.95 -8.70
N SER A 136 25.62 12.65 -8.46
CA SER A 136 25.45 11.62 -9.48
C SER A 136 24.03 11.61 -10.08
N SER A 137 23.94 11.43 -11.39
CA SER A 137 22.68 11.23 -12.14
C SER A 137 22.23 9.77 -12.23
N ALA A 138 22.96 8.81 -11.63
CA ALA A 138 22.72 7.38 -11.84
C ALA A 138 21.39 6.87 -11.26
N CYS A 139 20.95 7.41 -10.12
CA CYS A 139 19.71 7.03 -9.45
C CYS A 139 18.53 7.91 -9.93
N PRO A 140 17.59 7.38 -10.74
CA PRO A 140 16.46 8.17 -11.25
C PRO A 140 15.59 8.75 -10.14
N VAL A 141 15.41 8.01 -9.04
CA VAL A 141 14.58 8.46 -7.92
C VAL A 141 15.17 9.71 -7.26
N VAL A 142 16.50 9.78 -7.14
CA VAL A 142 17.18 10.96 -6.58
C VAL A 142 17.12 12.13 -7.56
N VAL A 143 17.33 11.87 -8.85
CA VAL A 143 17.18 12.89 -9.90
C VAL A 143 15.76 13.47 -9.89
N GLU A 144 14.72 12.64 -9.84
CA GLU A 144 13.33 13.10 -9.71
C GLU A 144 13.10 13.86 -8.41
N TYR A 145 13.66 13.40 -7.29
CA TYR A 145 13.55 14.10 -6.02
C TYR A 145 14.15 15.51 -6.08
N ILE A 146 15.38 15.66 -6.58
CA ILE A 146 16.04 16.96 -6.69
C ILE A 146 15.26 17.86 -7.64
N ARG A 147 14.91 17.37 -8.83
CA ARG A 147 14.17 18.14 -9.84
C ARG A 147 12.83 18.63 -9.32
N LYS A 148 12.18 17.91 -8.40
CA LYS A 148 10.84 18.22 -7.91
C LYS A 148 10.80 18.99 -6.59
N TYR A 149 11.67 18.62 -5.66
CA TYR A 149 11.61 19.04 -4.25
C TYR A 149 12.85 19.82 -3.79
N SER A 150 13.91 19.85 -4.59
CA SER A 150 15.16 20.55 -4.28
C SER A 150 15.67 21.27 -5.54
N THR A 151 14.79 22.04 -6.16
CA THR A 151 14.96 22.59 -7.52
C THR A 151 16.25 23.42 -7.66
N GLU A 152 16.64 24.13 -6.61
CA GLU A 152 17.89 24.89 -6.48
C GLU A 152 19.17 24.04 -6.62
N HIS A 153 19.12 22.74 -6.31
CA HIS A 153 20.23 21.79 -6.47
C HIS A 153 20.23 21.08 -7.83
N THR A 154 19.25 21.32 -8.70
CA THR A 154 19.19 20.72 -10.05
C THR A 154 20.48 20.96 -10.86
N PRO A 155 21.10 22.16 -10.85
CA PRO A 155 22.37 22.40 -11.54
C PRO A 155 23.57 21.62 -10.98
N ALA A 156 23.48 21.09 -9.76
CA ALA A 156 24.53 20.27 -9.16
C ALA A 156 24.51 18.83 -9.69
N ILE A 157 23.42 18.37 -10.33
CA ILE A 157 23.37 17.04 -10.95
C ILE A 157 24.37 17.00 -12.10
N THR A 158 25.25 16.00 -12.13
CA THR A 158 26.18 15.81 -13.24
C THR A 158 25.40 15.62 -14.55
N PRO A 159 25.74 16.31 -15.65
CA PRO A 159 24.93 16.36 -16.86
C PRO A 159 25.10 15.10 -17.73
N MET A 160 25.10 13.92 -17.12
CA MET A 160 25.31 12.64 -17.77
C MET A 160 24.04 11.82 -17.75
N LEU A 161 23.80 11.06 -18.82
CA LEU A 161 22.77 10.03 -18.83
C LEU A 161 22.95 9.02 -17.69
N SER A 162 21.84 8.37 -17.32
CA SER A 162 21.89 7.23 -16.41
C SER A 162 22.58 6.02 -17.07
N PRO A 163 23.15 5.08 -16.30
CA PRO A 163 23.78 3.88 -16.84
C PRO A 163 22.88 3.06 -17.80
N MET A 164 21.57 3.02 -17.56
CA MET A 164 20.61 2.34 -18.44
C MET A 164 20.57 3.00 -19.83
N LEU A 165 20.47 4.33 -19.86
CA LEU A 165 20.35 5.09 -21.10
C LEU A 165 21.69 5.15 -21.83
N ALA A 166 22.80 5.29 -21.10
CA ALA A 166 24.14 5.19 -21.66
C ALA A 166 24.38 3.83 -22.30
N HIS A 167 24.03 2.75 -21.60
CA HIS A 167 24.17 1.39 -22.14
C HIS A 167 23.32 1.16 -23.40
N ALA A 168 22.08 1.62 -23.42
CA ALA A 168 21.23 1.53 -24.60
C ALA A 168 21.83 2.29 -25.81
N ARG A 169 22.46 3.43 -25.55
CA ARG A 169 23.18 4.21 -26.58
C ARG A 169 24.40 3.46 -27.12
N ILE A 170 25.19 2.84 -26.24
CA ILE A 170 26.33 1.98 -26.62
C ILE A 170 25.86 0.85 -27.53
N LEU A 171 24.79 0.16 -27.15
CA LEU A 171 24.28 -0.97 -27.94
C LEU A 171 23.77 -0.55 -29.32
N LYS A 172 23.12 0.61 -29.43
CA LYS A 172 22.63 1.16 -30.71
C LYS A 172 23.76 1.68 -31.59
N ASP A 173 24.80 2.27 -31.01
CA ASP A 173 26.01 2.68 -31.73
C ASP A 173 26.72 1.44 -32.31
N TYR A 174 26.84 0.37 -31.53
CA TYR A 174 27.53 -0.85 -31.94
C TYR A 174 26.75 -1.73 -32.93
N TYR A 175 25.46 -1.98 -32.69
CA TYR A 175 24.65 -2.92 -33.50
C TYR A 175 23.78 -2.24 -34.57
N GLY A 176 23.66 -0.90 -34.53
CA GLY A 176 22.79 -0.10 -35.39
C GLY A 176 21.52 0.38 -34.68
N ASN A 177 20.96 1.49 -35.21
CA ASN A 177 19.82 2.19 -34.61
C ASN A 177 18.49 1.41 -34.65
N ASP A 178 18.38 0.41 -35.52
CA ASP A 178 17.20 -0.46 -35.62
C ASP A 178 17.11 -1.50 -34.49
N LEU A 179 18.18 -1.68 -33.71
CA LEU A 179 18.18 -2.49 -32.50
C LEU A 179 17.12 -1.98 -31.50
N LYS A 180 16.35 -2.91 -30.95
CA LYS A 180 15.47 -2.65 -29.80
C LYS A 180 16.15 -3.06 -28.51
N VAL A 181 16.10 -2.18 -27.51
CA VAL A 181 16.69 -2.42 -26.19
C VAL A 181 15.58 -2.45 -25.15
N ILE A 182 15.57 -3.50 -24.34
CA ILE A 182 14.64 -3.66 -23.22
C ILE A 182 15.48 -3.79 -21.95
N PHE A 183 15.12 -3.05 -20.91
CA PHE A 183 15.83 -3.08 -19.64
C PHE A 183 15.15 -4.01 -18.63
N ALA A 184 15.93 -4.78 -17.87
CA ALA A 184 15.46 -5.54 -16.72
C ALA A 184 16.26 -5.18 -15.46
N GLY A 185 15.57 -4.74 -14.39
CA GLY A 185 16.24 -4.35 -13.14
C GLY A 185 15.32 -4.21 -11.92
N PRO A 186 15.86 -3.78 -10.77
CA PRO A 186 15.11 -3.74 -9.51
C PRO A 186 14.32 -2.44 -9.30
N CYS A 187 14.57 -1.41 -10.13
CA CYS A 187 14.04 -0.06 -9.95
C CYS A 187 12.79 0.19 -10.80
N ILE A 188 11.70 0.62 -10.16
CA ILE A 188 10.46 0.98 -10.86
C ILE A 188 10.60 2.31 -11.61
N CYS A 189 11.34 3.27 -11.06
CA CYS A 189 11.55 4.58 -11.68
C CYS A 189 12.30 4.50 -13.03
N LYS A 190 13.00 3.40 -13.34
CA LYS A 190 13.54 3.15 -14.69
C LYS A 190 12.47 2.99 -15.76
N LYS A 191 11.23 2.62 -15.39
CA LYS A 191 10.06 2.66 -16.30
C LYS A 191 9.74 4.09 -16.73
N LEU A 192 9.89 5.07 -15.83
CA LEU A 192 9.74 6.49 -16.17
C LEU A 192 10.87 6.97 -17.10
N GLU A 193 12.13 6.60 -16.82
CA GLU A 193 13.25 6.91 -17.73
C GLU A 193 13.01 6.34 -19.14
N ALA A 194 12.59 5.08 -19.26
CA ALA A 194 12.28 4.47 -20.55
C ALA A 194 11.13 5.20 -21.27
N ASP A 195 10.10 5.65 -20.54
CA ASP A 195 8.99 6.42 -21.12
C ASP A 195 9.43 7.78 -21.67
N HIS A 196 10.43 8.43 -21.06
CA HIS A 196 10.99 9.69 -21.53
C HIS A 196 12.03 9.54 -22.65
N PHE A 197 12.68 8.37 -22.75
CA PHE A 197 13.74 8.09 -23.72
C PHE A 197 13.41 6.85 -24.58
N LYS A 198 12.21 6.83 -25.16
CA LYS A 198 11.68 5.70 -25.95
C LYS A 198 12.57 5.30 -27.13
N ASP A 199 13.31 6.26 -27.69
CA ASP A 199 14.23 6.00 -28.82
C ASP A 199 15.44 5.15 -28.41
N LEU A 200 15.82 5.19 -27.12
CA LEU A 200 16.94 4.41 -26.57
C LEU A 200 16.44 3.09 -25.96
N VAL A 201 15.45 3.16 -25.07
CA VAL A 201 14.93 2.01 -24.32
C VAL A 201 13.42 1.91 -24.55
N GLU A 202 13.00 0.80 -25.16
CA GLU A 202 11.60 0.61 -25.55
C GLU A 202 10.69 0.37 -24.34
N VAL A 203 11.16 -0.47 -23.41
CA VAL A 203 10.44 -0.89 -22.21
C VAL A 203 11.43 -1.21 -21.10
N ALA A 204 11.06 -0.87 -19.86
CA ALA A 204 11.70 -1.40 -18.66
C ALA A 204 10.76 -2.39 -17.94
N ILE A 205 11.29 -3.56 -17.61
CA ILE A 205 10.66 -4.59 -16.79
C ILE A 205 11.41 -4.73 -15.46
N THR A 206 10.71 -5.17 -14.42
CA THR A 206 11.34 -5.47 -13.15
C THR A 206 11.91 -6.90 -13.11
N PHE A 207 12.78 -7.23 -12.16
CA PHE A 207 13.19 -8.63 -11.96
C PHE A 207 12.02 -9.53 -11.54
N LYS A 208 11.04 -8.99 -10.81
CA LYS A 208 9.78 -9.68 -10.52
C LYS A 208 8.98 -9.96 -11.80
N ASP A 209 8.91 -8.99 -12.71
CA ASP A 209 8.27 -9.18 -14.03
C ASP A 209 8.96 -10.31 -14.81
N LEU A 210 10.31 -10.31 -14.85
CA LEU A 210 11.11 -11.31 -15.56
C LEU A 210 10.93 -12.72 -14.96
N LYS A 211 11.03 -12.86 -13.62
CA LYS A 211 10.82 -14.14 -12.94
C LYS A 211 9.42 -14.70 -13.20
N ASN A 212 8.39 -13.88 -13.01
CA ASN A 212 7.00 -14.28 -13.27
C ASN A 212 6.78 -14.66 -14.74
N TRP A 213 7.54 -14.08 -15.66
CA TRP A 213 7.46 -14.42 -17.07
C TRP A 213 8.08 -15.79 -17.37
N PHE A 214 9.23 -16.13 -16.77
CA PHE A 214 9.77 -17.49 -16.86
C PHE A 214 8.77 -18.52 -16.34
N GLU A 215 8.14 -18.27 -15.19
CA GLU A 215 7.13 -19.17 -14.60
C GLU A 215 5.93 -19.37 -15.54
N LYS A 216 5.42 -18.30 -16.17
CA LYS A 216 4.29 -18.37 -17.11
C LYS A 216 4.60 -19.12 -18.40
N GLU A 217 5.84 -19.00 -18.90
CA GLU A 217 6.29 -19.72 -20.11
C GLU A 217 6.86 -21.11 -19.78
N ASN A 218 6.75 -21.55 -18.52
CA ASN A 218 7.26 -22.82 -18.02
C ASN A 218 8.76 -23.03 -18.30
N ILE A 219 9.54 -21.95 -18.15
CA ILE A 219 11.00 -21.94 -18.26
C ILE A 219 11.59 -22.06 -16.86
N HIS A 220 12.39 -23.09 -16.64
CA HIS A 220 13.09 -23.37 -15.39
C HIS A 220 14.60 -23.12 -15.60
N PRO A 221 15.13 -21.90 -15.33
CA PRO A 221 16.52 -21.55 -15.61
C PRO A 221 17.53 -22.50 -14.95
N GLU A 222 17.23 -23.00 -13.75
CA GLU A 222 18.06 -23.91 -12.98
C GLU A 222 18.26 -25.28 -13.66
N GLN A 223 17.37 -25.65 -14.59
CA GLN A 223 17.41 -26.91 -15.34
C GLN A 223 18.08 -26.75 -16.72
N LEU A 224 18.44 -25.52 -17.12
CA LEU A 224 19.05 -25.28 -18.41
C LEU A 224 20.55 -25.59 -18.38
N ALA A 225 21.04 -26.25 -19.42
CA ALA A 225 22.46 -26.36 -19.71
C ALA A 225 22.87 -25.17 -20.59
N PRO A 226 23.73 -24.25 -20.11
CA PRO A 226 24.18 -23.11 -20.90
C PRO A 226 24.99 -23.54 -22.12
N ALA A 227 24.74 -22.91 -23.27
CA ALA A 227 25.58 -23.00 -24.45
C ALA A 227 26.81 -22.07 -24.34
N ALA A 228 27.83 -22.29 -25.16
CA ALA A 228 29.04 -21.44 -25.17
C ALA A 228 28.75 -19.95 -25.48
N GLU A 229 27.68 -19.71 -26.21
CA GLU A 229 27.13 -18.40 -26.60
C GLU A 229 26.30 -17.72 -25.52
N ASP A 230 26.02 -18.38 -24.38
CA ASP A 230 25.24 -17.82 -23.28
C ASP A 230 26.12 -17.02 -22.31
N HIS A 231 26.72 -15.96 -22.83
CA HIS A 231 27.51 -14.97 -22.09
C HIS A 231 27.05 -13.54 -22.44
N PHE A 232 27.47 -12.56 -21.65
CA PHE A 232 27.15 -11.16 -21.94
C PHE A 232 27.78 -10.70 -23.25
N ILE A 233 26.99 -10.03 -24.09
CA ILE A 233 27.45 -9.46 -25.36
C ILE A 233 27.29 -7.95 -25.37
N PRO A 234 28.08 -7.18 -26.15
CA PRO A 234 29.29 -7.62 -26.84
C PRO A 234 30.51 -7.73 -25.92
N TRP A 235 30.43 -7.18 -24.71
CA TRP A 235 31.54 -7.12 -23.76
C TRP A 235 31.11 -7.51 -22.36
N GLN A 236 32.11 -7.81 -21.55
CA GLN A 236 32.00 -7.98 -20.11
C GLN A 236 32.52 -6.73 -19.40
N ALA A 237 31.68 -6.19 -18.51
CA ALA A 237 32.04 -5.07 -17.66
C ALA A 237 32.95 -5.50 -16.51
N GLY A 238 33.78 -4.57 -16.05
CA GLY A 238 34.61 -4.72 -14.86
C GLY A 238 34.06 -3.94 -13.67
N ILE A 239 34.60 -2.75 -13.43
CA ILE A 239 34.31 -1.91 -12.24
C ILE A 239 32.83 -1.49 -12.18
N GLY A 240 32.17 -1.42 -13.34
CA GLY A 240 30.74 -1.10 -13.44
C GLY A 240 29.83 -2.09 -12.71
N SER A 241 30.30 -3.32 -12.43
CA SER A 241 29.52 -4.33 -11.69
C SER A 241 29.25 -3.92 -10.24
N LEU A 242 30.02 -2.97 -9.67
CA LEU A 242 29.87 -2.48 -8.30
C LEU A 242 28.73 -1.46 -8.13
N TYR A 243 28.24 -0.85 -9.21
CA TYR A 243 27.18 0.17 -9.18
C TYR A 243 25.93 -0.14 -8.33
N PRO A 244 25.47 -1.39 -8.19
CA PRO A 244 24.30 -1.68 -7.37
C PRO A 244 24.46 -1.39 -5.88
N VAL A 245 25.67 -1.26 -5.36
CA VAL A 245 25.93 -1.05 -3.93
C VAL A 245 26.27 0.40 -3.63
N GLU A 246 25.95 0.87 -2.43
CA GLU A 246 26.38 2.19 -1.96
C GLU A 246 27.92 2.34 -2.01
N GLY A 247 28.38 3.42 -2.64
CA GLY A 247 29.80 3.66 -2.89
C GLY A 247 30.31 2.99 -4.18
N GLY A 248 29.44 2.29 -4.92
CA GLY A 248 29.79 1.46 -6.06
C GLY A 248 30.27 2.24 -7.28
N MET A 249 29.82 3.49 -7.44
CA MET A 249 30.26 4.37 -8.51
C MET A 249 31.64 4.99 -8.24
N LEU A 250 31.97 5.23 -6.97
CA LEU A 250 33.15 6.01 -6.55
C LEU A 250 34.51 5.45 -7.04
N PRO A 251 34.73 4.13 -7.15
CA PRO A 251 35.96 3.57 -7.69
C PRO A 251 36.23 3.94 -9.16
N GLY A 252 35.19 4.24 -9.95
CA GLY A 252 35.34 4.66 -11.35
C GLY A 252 35.56 6.16 -11.54
N ILE A 253 35.71 6.93 -10.46
CA ILE A 253 35.94 8.37 -10.49
C ILE A 253 37.38 8.67 -10.06
N ASP A 254 38.19 9.16 -10.99
CA ASP A 254 39.62 9.42 -10.81
C ASP A 254 39.90 10.90 -10.52
N GLY A 255 40.82 11.13 -9.57
CA GLY A 255 41.20 12.46 -9.09
C GLY A 255 42.64 12.85 -9.46
N GLU A 256 43.19 12.32 -10.56
CA GLU A 256 44.61 12.47 -10.88
C GLU A 256 45.05 13.93 -11.07
N SER A 257 44.25 14.74 -11.77
CA SER A 257 44.58 16.14 -12.07
C SER A 257 44.06 17.13 -11.01
N LYS A 258 43.02 16.74 -10.27
CA LYS A 258 42.31 17.60 -9.31
C LYS A 258 41.80 16.75 -8.16
N LYS A 259 41.99 17.22 -6.92
CA LYS A 259 41.48 16.52 -5.73
C LYS A 259 39.95 16.55 -5.72
N ILE A 260 39.34 15.36 -5.80
CA ILE A 260 37.89 15.15 -5.70
C ILE A 260 37.60 14.41 -4.40
N VAL A 261 36.81 15.02 -3.52
CA VAL A 261 36.33 14.39 -2.29
C VAL A 261 35.06 13.62 -2.62
N LYS A 262 35.12 12.29 -2.51
CA LYS A 262 34.05 11.37 -2.91
C LYS A 262 33.28 10.91 -1.67
N MET A 263 31.96 11.01 -1.69
CA MET A 263 31.09 10.52 -0.61
C MET A 263 29.90 9.78 -1.21
N ALA A 264 29.39 8.80 -0.47
CA ALA A 264 28.19 8.05 -0.86
C ALA A 264 27.19 8.02 0.30
N PHE A 265 25.92 8.20 -0.04
CA PHE A 265 24.81 8.09 0.89
C PHE A 265 23.67 7.33 0.23
N SER A 266 23.13 6.34 0.93
CA SER A 266 21.92 5.65 0.54
C SER A 266 20.79 5.87 1.53
N ASP A 267 19.60 5.44 1.12
CA ASP A 267 18.31 5.69 1.76
C ASP A 267 17.78 7.12 1.55
N LEU A 268 16.54 7.21 1.08
CA LEU A 268 15.95 8.49 0.72
C LEU A 268 15.77 9.41 1.94
N SER A 269 15.54 8.86 3.13
CA SER A 269 15.42 9.69 4.34
C SER A 269 16.73 10.43 4.63
N ASN A 270 17.86 9.71 4.60
CA ASN A 270 19.20 10.25 4.75
C ASN A 270 19.55 11.25 3.63
N ILE A 271 19.17 10.94 2.38
CA ILE A 271 19.42 11.84 1.23
C ILE A 271 18.70 13.18 1.40
N LYS A 272 17.48 13.20 1.95
CA LYS A 272 16.80 14.45 2.26
C LYS A 272 17.59 15.30 3.23
N ASP A 273 18.15 14.69 4.27
CA ASP A 273 18.95 15.40 5.28
C ASP A 273 20.28 15.90 4.70
N VAL A 274 20.93 15.11 3.84
CA VAL A 274 22.17 15.49 3.14
C VAL A 274 21.95 16.68 2.21
N ILE A 275 20.82 16.72 1.48
CA ILE A 275 20.50 17.78 0.52
C ILE A 275 19.94 19.02 1.23
N LYS A 276 19.27 18.85 2.37
CA LYS A 276 18.67 19.94 3.14
C LYS A 276 19.75 20.96 3.53
N ASN A 277 19.59 22.20 3.04
CA ASN A 277 20.55 23.30 3.24
C ASN A 277 21.97 23.02 2.70
N LEU A 278 22.12 22.13 1.72
CA LEU A 278 23.40 21.86 1.09
C LEU A 278 23.88 23.08 0.30
N ASP A 279 24.94 23.73 0.76
CA ASP A 279 25.64 24.76 -0.02
C ASP A 279 26.51 24.11 -1.09
N THR A 280 26.14 24.35 -2.34
CA THR A 280 26.82 23.80 -3.52
C THR A 280 28.05 24.60 -3.93
N ARG A 281 28.20 25.84 -3.41
CA ARG A 281 29.36 26.69 -3.69
C ARG A 281 30.54 26.29 -2.82
N ARG A 282 31.68 26.07 -3.48
CA ARG A 282 32.97 25.81 -2.83
C ARG A 282 34.05 26.56 -3.57
N GLU A 283 34.99 27.14 -2.84
CA GLU A 283 36.07 27.94 -3.44
C GLU A 283 37.29 27.10 -3.85
N LYS A 284 37.52 25.96 -3.19
CA LYS A 284 38.78 25.19 -3.31
C LYS A 284 38.58 23.72 -3.66
N ASP A 285 37.59 23.08 -3.03
CA ASP A 285 37.41 21.63 -3.16
C ASP A 285 36.27 21.28 -4.12
N THR A 286 36.41 20.14 -4.79
CA THR A 286 35.32 19.48 -5.53
C THR A 286 34.81 18.31 -4.73
N ILE A 287 33.51 18.32 -4.45
CA ILE A 287 32.83 17.25 -3.73
C ILE A 287 31.93 16.54 -4.73
N PHE A 288 32.08 15.22 -4.82
CA PHE A 288 31.20 14.36 -5.60
C PHE A 288 30.37 13.47 -4.67
N LEU A 289 29.04 13.55 -4.83
CA LEU A 289 28.06 12.83 -4.03
C LEU A 289 27.38 11.73 -4.88
N GLU A 290 27.62 10.47 -4.52
CA GLU A 290 26.81 9.35 -4.98
C GLU A 290 25.60 9.18 -4.04
N LEU A 291 24.40 9.43 -4.57
CA LEU A 291 23.16 9.35 -3.80
C LEU A 291 22.26 8.24 -4.36
N LEU A 292 21.90 7.26 -3.53
CA LEU A 292 21.05 6.12 -3.91
C LEU A 292 19.79 6.03 -3.04
N ALA A 293 18.61 6.21 -3.63
CA ALA A 293 17.35 6.27 -2.86
C ALA A 293 17.01 4.99 -2.06
N CYS A 294 17.51 3.83 -2.46
CA CYS A 294 17.28 2.56 -1.78
C CYS A 294 18.37 2.31 -0.74
N LYS A 295 18.00 1.93 0.48
CA LYS A 295 18.95 1.62 1.57
C LYS A 295 19.96 0.53 1.15
N GLY A 296 21.24 0.86 1.16
CA GLY A 296 22.35 0.00 0.73
C GLY A 296 22.60 -0.06 -0.78
N GLY A 297 21.79 0.65 -1.59
CA GLY A 297 21.88 0.69 -3.05
C GLY A 297 20.77 -0.10 -3.77
N CYS A 298 20.89 -0.24 -5.09
CA CYS A 298 19.92 -0.92 -5.95
C CYS A 298 19.72 -2.41 -5.62
N ILE A 299 20.67 -3.06 -4.92
CA ILE A 299 20.51 -4.42 -4.37
C ILE A 299 19.33 -4.57 -3.39
N ASN A 300 18.77 -3.45 -2.93
CA ASN A 300 17.58 -3.40 -2.09
C ASN A 300 16.43 -2.62 -2.75
N GLY A 301 16.37 -2.63 -4.09
CA GLY A 301 15.36 -1.93 -4.85
C GLY A 301 13.93 -2.41 -4.56
N PRO A 302 12.91 -1.61 -4.94
CA PRO A 302 11.52 -1.86 -4.59
C PRO A 302 10.94 -3.16 -5.18
N ALA A 303 11.51 -3.63 -6.31
CA ALA A 303 11.11 -4.85 -6.99
C ALA A 303 12.16 -5.98 -6.87
N LYS A 304 12.85 -6.06 -5.72
CA LYS A 304 13.75 -7.17 -5.38
C LYS A 304 12.99 -8.50 -5.24
N LEU A 305 13.67 -9.59 -5.59
CA LEU A 305 13.25 -10.98 -5.44
C LEU A 305 13.74 -11.55 -4.10
N SER A 306 15.04 -11.40 -3.81
CA SER A 306 15.68 -12.03 -2.66
C SER A 306 15.46 -11.24 -1.37
N GLN A 307 15.11 -11.95 -0.30
CA GLN A 307 14.97 -11.42 1.07
C GLN A 307 16.25 -11.60 1.90
N THR A 308 17.37 -12.00 1.27
CA THR A 308 18.67 -12.10 1.94
C THR A 308 19.12 -10.77 2.52
N SER A 309 20.00 -10.86 3.52
CA SER A 309 20.50 -9.67 4.21
C SER A 309 21.33 -8.79 3.26
N LEU A 310 21.32 -7.48 3.51
CA LEU A 310 22.08 -6.53 2.70
C LEU A 310 23.59 -6.82 2.70
N ALA A 311 24.11 -7.35 3.81
CA ALA A 311 25.51 -7.76 3.93
C ALA A 311 25.86 -8.88 2.93
N ILE A 312 25.01 -9.91 2.83
CA ILE A 312 25.20 -11.01 1.88
C ILE A 312 25.06 -10.53 0.45
N LYS A 313 24.05 -9.70 0.14
CA LYS A 313 23.91 -9.13 -1.21
C LYS A 313 25.14 -8.31 -1.63
N ARG A 314 25.69 -7.49 -0.72
CA ARG A 314 26.93 -6.73 -0.97
C ARG A 314 28.13 -7.66 -1.17
N TYR A 315 28.23 -8.72 -0.37
CA TYR A 315 29.26 -9.75 -0.54
C TYR A 315 29.17 -10.43 -1.91
N ASN A 316 27.99 -10.81 -2.38
CA ASN A 316 27.80 -11.45 -3.69
C ASN A 316 28.26 -10.55 -4.84
N ILE A 317 27.94 -9.25 -4.79
CA ILE A 317 28.43 -8.27 -5.79
C ILE A 317 29.95 -8.16 -5.77
N GLN A 318 30.58 -8.18 -4.59
CA GLN A 318 32.04 -8.17 -4.47
C GLN A 318 32.68 -9.45 -5.01
N GLN A 319 32.09 -10.61 -4.76
CA GLN A 319 32.56 -11.88 -5.31
C GLN A 319 32.44 -11.92 -6.84
N HIS A 320 31.30 -11.46 -7.37
CA HIS A 320 31.11 -11.35 -8.82
C HIS A 320 32.17 -10.45 -9.46
N ARG A 321 32.48 -9.31 -8.82
CA ARG A 321 33.56 -8.41 -9.26
C ARG A 321 34.94 -9.07 -9.18
N ALA A 322 35.23 -9.80 -8.11
CA ALA A 322 36.50 -10.48 -7.93
C ALA A 322 36.73 -11.59 -8.97
N ALA A 323 35.67 -12.27 -9.39
CA ALA A 323 35.72 -13.27 -10.45
C ALA A 323 35.96 -12.67 -11.85
N HIS A 324 35.60 -11.39 -12.06
CA HIS A 324 35.73 -10.69 -13.34
C HIS A 324 36.41 -9.32 -13.15
N PRO A 325 37.73 -9.30 -12.84
CA PRO A 325 38.44 -8.09 -12.48
C PRO A 325 38.75 -7.18 -13.68
N GLU A 326 38.89 -7.75 -14.88
CA GLU A 326 39.22 -7.01 -16.11
C GLU A 326 37.96 -6.64 -16.89
N SER A 327 37.87 -5.38 -17.32
CA SER A 327 36.85 -4.95 -18.27
C SER A 327 37.34 -5.25 -19.68
N THR A 328 36.46 -5.79 -20.51
CA THR A 328 36.71 -5.99 -21.95
C THR A 328 36.08 -4.89 -22.80
N VAL A 329 35.51 -3.87 -22.15
CA VAL A 329 34.88 -2.73 -22.80
C VAL A 329 35.96 -1.87 -23.47
N PRO A 330 35.85 -1.59 -24.78
CA PRO A 330 36.80 -0.73 -25.48
C PRO A 330 36.64 0.73 -25.03
N ASP A 331 37.54 1.60 -25.49
CA ASP A 331 37.33 3.04 -25.34
C ASP A 331 36.10 3.47 -26.17
N LEU A 332 35.11 4.03 -25.48
CA LEU A 332 33.84 4.52 -26.03
C LEU A 332 33.74 6.04 -25.91
N GLY A 333 34.89 6.74 -25.88
CA GLY A 333 35.00 8.20 -25.77
C GLY A 333 34.22 9.00 -26.82
N HIS A 334 33.93 8.43 -27.99
CA HIS A 334 33.19 9.09 -29.07
C HIS A 334 31.68 9.21 -28.79
N ILE A 335 31.12 8.39 -27.90
CA ILE A 335 29.67 8.38 -27.64
C ILE A 335 29.29 9.57 -26.77
N ASP A 336 28.40 10.46 -27.23
CA ASP A 336 27.91 11.55 -26.38
C ASP A 336 26.90 11.04 -25.34
N LEU A 337 27.15 11.34 -24.07
CA LEU A 337 26.28 11.00 -22.93
C LEU A 337 25.66 12.24 -22.27
N THR A 338 25.91 13.42 -22.80
CA THR A 338 25.49 14.67 -22.17
C THR A 338 23.97 14.80 -22.20
N THR A 339 23.40 15.32 -21.12
CA THR A 339 21.97 15.60 -20.99
C THR A 339 21.74 16.83 -20.11
N THR A 340 20.53 17.36 -20.14
CA THR A 340 20.11 18.47 -19.28
C THR A 340 18.96 18.05 -18.39
N PHE A 341 19.03 18.43 -17.11
CA PHE A 341 17.95 18.21 -16.15
C PHE A 341 17.21 19.52 -15.93
N LYS A 342 15.90 19.50 -16.21
CA LYS A 342 15.01 20.63 -15.92
C LYS A 342 14.43 20.48 -14.52
N ALA A 343 14.37 21.59 -13.79
CA ALA A 343 13.63 21.69 -12.53
C ALA A 343 12.11 21.70 -12.83
N TYR A 344 11.35 21.04 -11.97
CA TYR A 344 9.90 20.97 -11.97
C TYR A 344 9.44 21.34 -10.59
N ASP A 345 9.16 22.61 -10.35
CA ASP A 345 8.73 23.01 -9.02
C ASP A 345 7.33 22.45 -8.73
N CYS A 346 7.29 21.44 -7.86
CA CYS A 346 6.03 20.92 -7.31
C CYS A 346 5.85 21.36 -5.85
N SER A 347 6.55 22.43 -5.42
CA SER A 347 6.35 23.00 -4.10
C SER A 347 4.88 23.39 -3.92
N ALA A 348 4.38 23.11 -2.71
CA ALA A 348 3.01 23.39 -2.33
C ALA A 348 2.70 24.87 -2.56
N ALA A 349 1.48 25.17 -3.02
CA ALA A 349 0.98 26.52 -2.98
C ALA A 349 1.13 27.03 -1.53
N ARG A 350 1.69 28.22 -1.35
CA ARG A 350 1.80 28.81 -0.02
C ARG A 350 0.39 29.23 0.42
N HIS A 351 -0.27 28.35 1.15
CA HIS A 351 -1.56 28.64 1.76
C HIS A 351 -1.38 29.64 2.89
N THR A 352 -2.36 30.53 3.02
CA THR A 352 -2.42 31.50 4.10
C THR A 352 -2.70 30.80 5.43
N GLU A 353 -2.25 31.40 6.52
CA GLU A 353 -2.54 30.89 7.87
C GLU A 353 -4.06 30.80 8.13
N GLU A 354 -4.85 31.64 7.48
CA GLU A 354 -6.31 31.64 7.57
C GLU A 354 -6.93 30.40 6.90
N GLU A 355 -6.50 30.04 5.69
CA GLU A 355 -6.95 28.82 5.00
C GLU A 355 -6.63 27.55 5.80
N ILE A 356 -5.42 27.51 6.39
CA ILE A 356 -4.99 26.39 7.24
C ILE A 356 -5.88 26.27 8.48
N LYS A 357 -6.17 27.40 9.14
CA LYS A 357 -7.06 27.43 10.32
C LYS A 357 -8.49 27.01 9.98
N GLN A 358 -9.02 27.44 8.83
CA GLN A 358 -10.36 27.05 8.38
C GLN A 358 -10.42 25.53 8.14
N ALA A 359 -9.43 24.95 7.48
CA ALA A 359 -9.35 23.50 7.28
C ALA A 359 -9.19 22.72 8.59
N LEU A 360 -8.42 23.24 9.56
CA LEU A 360 -8.32 22.65 10.90
C LEU A 360 -9.65 22.70 11.66
N SER A 361 -10.39 23.80 11.56
CA SER A 361 -11.69 23.97 12.20
C SER A 361 -12.73 23.00 11.66
N ALA A 362 -12.70 22.69 10.36
CA ALA A 362 -13.58 21.69 9.74
C ALA A 362 -13.46 20.30 10.40
N VAL A 363 -12.27 19.93 10.87
CA VAL A 363 -12.02 18.68 11.62
C VAL A 363 -12.00 18.88 13.14
N GLY A 364 -12.66 19.93 13.62
CA GLY A 364 -12.88 20.18 15.05
C GLY A 364 -11.62 20.59 15.83
N LYS A 365 -10.61 21.15 15.16
CA LYS A 365 -9.40 21.73 15.77
C LYS A 365 -9.47 23.25 15.72
N ASN A 366 -9.90 23.85 16.83
CA ASN A 366 -10.15 25.29 16.90
C ASN A 366 -9.06 26.03 17.67
N SER A 367 -8.23 25.30 18.40
CA SER A 367 -7.14 25.83 19.21
C SER A 367 -5.83 25.07 18.97
N PRO A 368 -4.66 25.65 19.30
CA PRO A 368 -3.38 24.95 19.23
C PRO A 368 -3.32 23.66 20.07
N GLU A 369 -4.10 23.59 21.15
CA GLU A 369 -4.19 22.42 22.03
C GLU A 369 -4.89 21.23 21.34
N ASP A 370 -5.75 21.51 20.35
CA ASP A 370 -6.41 20.49 19.53
C ASP A 370 -5.48 19.89 18.46
N GLU A 371 -4.33 20.52 18.20
CA GLU A 371 -3.33 20.06 17.23
C GLU A 371 -2.45 18.93 17.78
N LEU A 372 -3.06 17.77 18.01
CA LEU A 372 -2.40 16.61 18.64
C LEU A 372 -1.17 16.05 17.89
N ASN A 373 -1.04 16.35 16.59
CA ASN A 373 0.05 15.87 15.72
C ASN A 373 0.29 14.35 15.78
N CYS A 374 -0.77 13.56 15.99
CA CYS A 374 -0.68 12.12 16.24
C CYS A 374 -0.34 11.27 15.00
N SER A 375 -0.23 11.88 13.81
CA SER A 375 0.04 11.22 12.53
C SER A 375 -0.99 10.16 12.07
N GLY A 376 -2.14 10.05 12.74
CA GLY A 376 -3.17 9.03 12.43
C GLY A 376 -3.76 9.15 11.02
N CYS A 377 -3.93 10.37 10.51
CA CYS A 377 -4.36 10.64 9.12
C CYS A 377 -3.26 10.42 8.08
N GLY A 378 -2.02 10.16 8.51
CA GLY A 378 -0.88 9.90 7.64
C GLY A 378 -0.02 11.09 7.22
N TYR A 379 -0.30 12.26 7.77
CA TYR A 379 0.54 13.45 7.67
C TYR A 379 1.31 13.66 8.96
N ASP A 380 2.47 14.29 8.87
CA ASP A 380 3.43 14.36 9.99
C ASP A 380 2.99 15.39 11.05
N SER A 381 2.18 16.37 10.64
CA SER A 381 1.52 17.33 11.55
C SER A 381 0.07 17.60 11.14
N CYS A 382 -0.70 18.19 12.07
CA CYS A 382 -2.07 18.66 11.81
C CYS A 382 -2.09 19.74 10.72
N ARG A 383 -1.08 20.59 10.69
CA ARG A 383 -0.92 21.62 9.66
C ARG A 383 -0.63 21.03 8.29
N ASP A 384 0.21 19.99 8.20
CA ASP A 384 0.44 19.29 6.92
C ASP A 384 -0.82 18.63 6.37
N PHE A 385 -1.64 18.06 7.27
CA PHE A 385 -2.95 17.52 6.91
C PHE A 385 -3.91 18.62 6.44
N ALA A 386 -3.95 19.76 7.13
CA ALA A 386 -4.77 20.91 6.74
C ALA A 386 -4.36 21.45 5.36
N VAL A 387 -3.06 21.58 5.08
CA VAL A 387 -2.55 21.93 3.74
C VAL A 387 -3.05 20.90 2.71
N ALA A 388 -3.01 19.61 3.02
CA ALA A 388 -3.52 18.59 2.11
C ALA A 388 -5.04 18.66 1.90
N LEU A 389 -5.83 19.04 2.90
CA LEU A 389 -7.27 19.30 2.77
C LEU A 389 -7.53 20.47 1.81
N VAL A 390 -6.81 21.59 1.99
CA VAL A 390 -6.95 22.78 1.14
C VAL A 390 -6.57 22.47 -0.31
N GLU A 391 -5.56 21.62 -0.52
CA GLU A 391 -5.14 21.15 -1.84
C GLU A 391 -6.05 20.06 -2.44
N GLY A 392 -7.12 19.64 -1.75
CA GLY A 392 -8.03 18.59 -2.22
C GLY A 392 -7.39 17.19 -2.28
N ARG A 393 -6.28 16.97 -1.55
CA ARG A 393 -5.56 15.69 -1.52
C ARG A 393 -5.98 14.79 -0.37
N ALA A 394 -6.76 15.32 0.56
CA ALA A 394 -7.18 14.63 1.77
C ALA A 394 -8.67 14.88 2.01
N GLU A 395 -9.29 14.00 2.81
CA GLU A 395 -10.69 14.09 3.21
C GLU A 395 -10.79 14.31 4.73
N GLU A 396 -11.83 15.00 5.20
CA GLU A 396 -12.03 15.32 6.62
C GLU A 396 -12.08 14.07 7.50
N ASN A 397 -12.68 13.00 6.97
CA ASN A 397 -12.83 11.71 7.65
C ASN A 397 -11.49 10.96 7.84
N MET A 398 -10.39 11.43 7.27
CA MET A 398 -9.06 10.89 7.54
C MET A 398 -8.58 11.23 8.95
N CYS A 399 -9.11 12.29 9.57
CA CYS A 399 -8.71 12.69 10.91
C CYS A 399 -9.30 11.73 11.96
N VAL A 400 -8.47 10.80 12.45
CA VAL A 400 -8.88 9.74 13.39
C VAL A 400 -9.51 10.29 14.67
N SER A 401 -8.94 11.36 15.26
CA SER A 401 -9.47 11.96 16.48
C SER A 401 -10.84 12.63 16.25
N TYR A 402 -10.98 13.32 15.12
CA TYR A 402 -12.24 13.93 14.70
C TYR A 402 -13.31 12.86 14.46
N MET A 403 -13.00 11.82 13.67
CA MET A 403 -13.94 10.75 13.38
C MET A 403 -14.35 9.98 14.63
N ARG A 404 -13.46 9.77 15.59
CA ARG A 404 -13.80 9.17 16.88
C ARG A 404 -14.80 10.03 17.66
N ARG A 405 -14.60 11.35 17.69
CA ARG A 405 -15.51 12.30 18.33
C ARG A 405 -16.88 12.31 17.63
N VAL A 406 -16.89 12.45 16.31
CA VAL A 406 -18.12 12.44 15.49
C VAL A 406 -18.90 11.13 15.66
N ALA A 407 -18.23 9.99 15.70
CA ALA A 407 -18.86 8.70 15.93
C ALA A 407 -19.48 8.59 17.33
N HIS A 408 -18.75 9.05 18.36
CA HIS A 408 -19.25 9.09 19.73
C HIS A 408 -20.47 10.01 19.87
N ASP A 409 -20.39 11.25 19.37
CA ASP A 409 -21.47 12.22 19.47
C ASP A 409 -22.72 11.77 18.73
N LYS A 410 -22.56 11.18 17.52
CA LYS A 410 -23.67 10.58 16.77
C LYS A 410 -24.33 9.44 17.55
N ALA A 411 -23.53 8.54 18.14
CA ALA A 411 -24.06 7.45 18.95
C ALA A 411 -24.83 7.97 20.18
N THR A 412 -24.27 8.93 20.91
CA THR A 412 -24.92 9.55 22.08
C THR A 412 -26.24 10.21 21.68
N VAL A 413 -26.28 11.01 20.60
CA VAL A 413 -27.52 11.67 20.17
C VAL A 413 -28.59 10.65 19.76
N LEU A 414 -28.21 9.60 19.03
CA LEU A 414 -29.14 8.52 18.67
C LEU A 414 -29.69 7.82 19.92
N LEU A 415 -28.83 7.43 20.86
CA LEU A 415 -29.24 6.79 22.12
C LEU A 415 -30.20 7.66 22.95
N GLN A 416 -29.92 8.96 23.06
CA GLN A 416 -30.74 9.90 23.82
C GLN A 416 -32.12 10.19 23.19
N LYS A 417 -32.31 9.92 21.89
CA LYS A 417 -33.57 10.14 21.18
C LYS A 417 -34.44 8.89 21.04
N ILE A 418 -33.98 7.72 21.48
CA ILE A 418 -34.79 6.50 21.49
C ILE A 418 -35.94 6.67 22.51
N PRO A 419 -37.22 6.47 22.11
CA PRO A 419 -38.39 6.62 22.98
C PRO A 419 -38.63 5.35 23.84
N ALA A 420 -37.56 4.79 24.38
CA ALA A 420 -37.56 3.65 25.29
C ALA A 420 -36.38 3.79 26.25
N GLY A 421 -36.46 3.14 27.41
CA GLY A 421 -35.32 3.10 28.32
C GLY A 421 -34.19 2.29 27.72
N VAL A 422 -33.04 2.90 27.51
CA VAL A 422 -31.86 2.25 26.95
C VAL A 422 -30.74 2.22 27.99
N LEU A 423 -30.12 1.05 28.13
CA LEU A 423 -29.04 0.80 29.06
C LEU A 423 -27.93 -0.03 28.41
N LEU A 424 -26.69 0.43 28.50
CA LEU A 424 -25.50 -0.30 28.05
C LEU A 424 -24.72 -0.77 29.27
N VAL A 425 -24.38 -2.05 29.33
CA VAL A 425 -23.72 -2.67 30.50
C VAL A 425 -22.50 -3.47 30.06
N ASP A 426 -21.37 -3.25 30.72
CA ASP A 426 -20.11 -3.94 30.45
C ASP A 426 -20.01 -5.31 31.18
N ASN A 427 -18.89 -6.01 30.97
CA ASN A 427 -18.61 -7.32 31.57
C ASN A 427 -18.40 -7.27 33.09
N ASP A 428 -18.12 -6.11 33.67
CA ASP A 428 -17.99 -5.90 35.11
C ASP A 428 -19.34 -5.52 35.75
N LEU A 429 -20.44 -5.62 34.99
CA LEU A 429 -21.79 -5.21 35.39
C LEU A 429 -21.89 -3.73 35.77
N LYS A 430 -21.09 -2.89 35.11
CA LYS A 430 -21.16 -1.44 35.22
C LYS A 430 -21.85 -0.83 34.02
N ILE A 431 -22.53 0.27 34.26
CA ILE A 431 -23.23 1.03 33.21
C ILE A 431 -22.19 1.71 32.34
N SER A 432 -22.15 1.38 31.05
CA SER A 432 -21.32 2.07 30.06
C SER A 432 -22.00 3.32 29.52
N ASP A 433 -23.32 3.33 29.39
CA ASP A 433 -24.13 4.50 29.05
C ASP A 433 -25.63 4.21 29.34
N MET A 434 -26.41 5.26 29.55
CA MET A 434 -27.84 5.21 29.82
C MET A 434 -28.53 6.40 29.17
N ASN A 435 -29.72 6.20 28.58
CA ASN A 435 -30.50 7.35 28.11
C ASN A 435 -31.41 7.94 29.20
N SER A 436 -31.77 9.20 29.05
CA SER A 436 -32.66 9.92 29.97
C SER A 436 -34.03 9.22 30.16
N CYS A 437 -34.56 8.58 29.12
CA CYS A 437 -35.80 7.82 29.21
C CYS A 437 -35.68 6.65 30.22
N CYS A 438 -34.55 5.94 30.23
CA CYS A 438 -34.32 4.85 31.18
C CYS A 438 -34.28 5.36 32.62
N ALA A 439 -33.57 6.46 32.87
CA ALA A 439 -33.53 7.10 34.20
C ALA A 439 -34.93 7.48 34.68
N ASN A 440 -35.74 8.10 33.81
CA ASN A 440 -37.13 8.47 34.11
C ASN A 440 -38.01 7.24 34.42
N LEU A 441 -37.81 6.12 33.72
CA LEU A 441 -38.57 4.89 33.98
C LEU A 441 -38.19 4.27 35.33
N LEU A 442 -36.90 4.22 35.65
CA LEU A 442 -36.38 3.60 36.87
C LEU A 442 -36.77 4.38 38.14
N GLY A 443 -36.88 5.71 38.08
CA GLY A 443 -37.48 6.53 39.14
C GLY A 443 -36.71 7.81 39.48
N GLU A 444 -37.27 8.64 40.36
CA GLU A 444 -36.72 9.97 40.70
C GLU A 444 -35.29 9.92 41.27
N ASP A 445 -34.98 8.91 42.09
CA ASP A 445 -33.63 8.72 42.64
C ASP A 445 -32.58 8.54 41.53
N VAL A 446 -32.92 7.79 40.48
CA VAL A 446 -32.02 7.56 39.34
C VAL A 446 -31.93 8.80 38.46
N VAL A 447 -33.02 9.57 38.32
CA VAL A 447 -33.01 10.86 37.61
C VAL A 447 -32.06 11.85 38.29
N MET A 448 -32.08 11.96 39.63
CA MET A 448 -31.15 12.84 40.35
C MET A 448 -29.67 12.43 40.10
N VAL A 449 -29.38 11.13 40.11
CA VAL A 449 -28.03 10.63 39.81
C VAL A 449 -27.66 10.89 38.35
N TYR A 450 -28.62 10.77 37.44
CA TYR A 450 -28.44 11.06 36.02
C TYR A 450 -28.15 12.55 35.76
N GLU A 451 -28.82 13.46 36.47
CA GLU A 451 -28.56 14.90 36.36
C GLU A 451 -27.15 15.27 36.86
N ALA A 452 -26.66 14.59 37.89
CA ALA A 452 -25.30 14.77 38.39
C ALA A 452 -24.23 14.13 37.49
N SER A 453 -24.55 12.99 36.86
CA SER A 453 -23.64 12.26 35.96
C SER A 453 -24.43 11.67 34.77
N PRO A 454 -24.56 12.43 33.67
CA PRO A 454 -25.29 11.98 32.49
C PRO A 454 -24.72 10.67 31.94
N GLY A 455 -25.60 9.69 31.68
CA GLY A 455 -25.23 8.36 31.21
C GLY A 455 -24.78 7.39 32.30
N LEU A 456 -24.64 7.83 33.57
CA LEU A 456 -24.26 7.01 34.73
C LEU A 456 -23.02 6.13 34.50
N GLN A 457 -22.04 6.63 33.74
CA GLN A 457 -20.87 5.83 33.36
C GLN A 457 -20.09 5.33 34.58
N GLY A 458 -19.86 4.02 34.64
CA GLY A 458 -19.09 3.35 35.70
C GLY A 458 -19.89 3.01 36.97
N VAL A 459 -21.18 3.34 37.04
CA VAL A 459 -22.04 2.96 38.17
C VAL A 459 -22.36 1.47 38.10
N GLU A 460 -22.26 0.76 39.23
CA GLU A 460 -22.63 -0.65 39.32
C GLU A 460 -24.13 -0.83 39.12
N LEU A 461 -24.51 -1.75 38.23
CA LEU A 461 -25.90 -1.98 37.83
C LEU A 461 -26.80 -2.39 39.00
N ASP A 462 -26.25 -3.18 39.93
CA ASP A 462 -26.96 -3.66 41.14
C ASP A 462 -27.48 -2.52 42.05
N LYS A 463 -26.93 -1.31 41.91
CA LYS A 463 -27.38 -0.13 42.68
C LYS A 463 -28.54 0.59 42.03
N ILE A 464 -28.84 0.28 40.76
CA ILE A 464 -29.75 1.04 39.91
C ILE A 464 -30.97 0.21 39.50
N CYS A 465 -30.82 -1.10 39.29
CA CYS A 465 -31.95 -1.97 38.97
C CYS A 465 -31.88 -3.34 39.67
N SER A 466 -33.04 -3.99 39.78
CA SER A 466 -33.19 -5.29 40.45
C SER A 466 -32.91 -6.50 39.54
N PHE A 467 -32.75 -6.27 38.24
CA PHE A 467 -32.70 -7.32 37.22
C PHE A 467 -31.31 -7.53 36.63
N THR A 468 -30.26 -7.17 37.37
CA THR A 468 -28.85 -7.38 37.01
C THR A 468 -28.52 -8.83 36.65
N ASP A 469 -29.16 -9.81 37.29
CA ASP A 469 -28.92 -11.22 37.01
C ASP A 469 -29.28 -11.61 35.57
N LEU A 470 -30.24 -10.91 34.94
CA LEU A 470 -30.56 -11.13 33.53
C LEU A 470 -29.41 -10.65 32.63
N PHE A 471 -28.85 -9.47 32.92
CA PHE A 471 -27.67 -8.96 32.21
C PHE A 471 -26.46 -9.87 32.38
N ARG A 472 -26.20 -10.34 33.63
CA ARG A 472 -25.15 -11.31 33.94
C ARG A 472 -25.34 -12.61 33.15
N THR A 473 -26.57 -13.10 33.03
CA THR A 473 -26.87 -14.31 32.27
C THR A 473 -26.56 -14.14 30.79
N VAL A 474 -26.93 -13.01 30.18
CA VAL A 474 -26.61 -12.75 28.76
C VAL A 474 -25.11 -12.59 28.55
N LEU A 475 -24.42 -11.84 29.42
CA LEU A 475 -22.96 -11.65 29.34
C LEU A 475 -22.20 -12.99 29.45
N ASN A 476 -22.64 -13.90 30.33
CA ASN A 476 -21.98 -15.19 30.51
C ASN A 476 -22.34 -16.20 29.42
N THR A 477 -23.61 -16.29 29.03
CA THR A 477 -24.11 -17.34 28.12
C THR A 477 -24.04 -16.94 26.65
N GLY A 478 -23.98 -15.64 26.36
CA GLY A 478 -24.13 -15.07 25.01
C GLY A 478 -25.55 -15.17 24.44
N LYS A 479 -26.52 -15.77 25.16
CA LYS A 479 -27.89 -15.92 24.69
C LYS A 479 -28.70 -14.66 24.98
N GLU A 480 -29.22 -14.04 23.93
CA GLU A 480 -30.07 -12.85 24.02
C GLU A 480 -31.40 -13.15 24.72
N ILE A 481 -31.94 -12.14 25.38
CA ILE A 481 -33.24 -12.22 26.06
C ILE A 481 -34.17 -11.24 25.37
N THR A 482 -35.26 -11.73 24.80
CA THR A 482 -36.24 -10.89 24.11
C THR A 482 -37.51 -10.82 24.96
N GLU A 483 -38.02 -9.61 25.20
CA GLU A 483 -39.36 -9.39 25.77
C GLU A 483 -39.64 -10.09 27.12
N ARG A 484 -38.64 -10.13 28.01
CA ARG A 484 -38.83 -10.69 29.34
C ARG A 484 -39.66 -9.74 30.19
N GLN A 485 -40.81 -10.22 30.65
CA GLN A 485 -41.64 -9.45 31.59
C GLN A 485 -41.04 -9.50 33.00
N ILE A 486 -40.91 -8.32 33.61
CA ILE A 486 -40.46 -8.16 34.99
C ILE A 486 -41.55 -7.38 35.73
N ARG A 487 -41.97 -7.88 36.89
CA ARG A 487 -43.01 -7.25 37.73
C ARG A 487 -42.37 -6.71 38.99
N GLU A 488 -42.49 -5.40 39.20
CA GLU A 488 -42.02 -4.71 40.40
C GLU A 488 -43.15 -3.81 40.94
N GLY A 489 -43.78 -4.24 42.03
CA GLY A 489 -44.96 -3.55 42.57
C GLY A 489 -46.05 -3.39 41.51
N ASP A 490 -46.45 -2.14 41.24
CA ASP A 490 -47.46 -1.78 40.23
C ASP A 490 -46.89 -1.55 38.81
N LYS A 491 -45.58 -1.76 38.61
CA LYS A 491 -44.90 -1.58 37.31
C LYS A 491 -44.71 -2.93 36.62
N ILE A 492 -45.03 -2.98 35.31
CA ILE A 492 -44.78 -4.15 34.45
C ILE A 492 -43.80 -3.71 33.37
N TRP A 493 -42.58 -4.20 33.48
CA TRP A 493 -41.51 -3.90 32.55
C TRP A 493 -41.42 -4.97 31.47
N LEU A 494 -41.11 -4.52 30.25
CA LEU A 494 -40.63 -5.38 29.18
C LEU A 494 -39.14 -5.11 28.99
N LEU A 495 -38.30 -6.09 29.34
CA LEU A 495 -36.85 -6.01 29.19
C LEU A 495 -36.40 -6.91 28.03
N SER A 496 -35.68 -6.31 27.09
CA SER A 496 -34.95 -7.04 26.04
C SER A 496 -33.47 -6.74 26.15
N ILE A 497 -32.61 -7.76 26.09
CA ILE A 497 -31.15 -7.66 26.21
C ILE A 497 -30.51 -8.32 24.98
N TYR A 498 -29.73 -7.55 24.24
CA TYR A 498 -29.03 -7.93 23.01
C TYR A 498 -27.51 -7.83 23.19
N ASN A 499 -26.74 -8.59 22.42
CA ASN A 499 -25.27 -8.49 22.45
C ASN A 499 -24.78 -7.43 21.47
N ILE A 500 -23.96 -6.48 21.92
CA ILE A 500 -23.18 -5.62 21.02
C ILE A 500 -21.81 -6.24 20.78
N GLN A 501 -21.15 -6.64 21.87
CA GLN A 501 -19.93 -7.44 21.82
C GLN A 501 -20.12 -8.62 22.76
N PRO A 502 -20.19 -9.86 22.23
CA PRO A 502 -20.39 -11.04 23.04
C PRO A 502 -19.42 -11.07 24.23
N HIS A 503 -19.95 -11.31 25.43
CA HIS A 503 -19.21 -11.36 26.71
C HIS A 503 -18.55 -10.06 27.18
N ARG A 504 -18.71 -8.95 26.45
CA ARG A 504 -18.08 -7.66 26.79
C ARG A 504 -19.04 -6.52 26.99
N LEU A 505 -20.05 -6.41 26.13
CA LEU A 505 -20.98 -5.30 26.14
C LEU A 505 -22.36 -5.76 25.66
N VAL A 506 -23.35 -5.56 26.53
CA VAL A 506 -24.75 -5.87 26.25
C VAL A 506 -25.61 -4.62 26.29
N PHE A 507 -26.69 -4.66 25.51
CA PHE A 507 -27.62 -3.57 25.29
C PHE A 507 -29.00 -3.97 25.78
N GLY A 508 -29.51 -3.27 26.79
CA GLY A 508 -30.83 -3.44 27.38
C GLY A 508 -31.81 -2.38 26.87
N ILE A 509 -33.00 -2.82 26.45
CA ILE A 509 -34.16 -1.98 26.19
C ILE A 509 -35.21 -2.28 27.26
N LEU A 510 -35.61 -1.25 28.00
CA LEU A 510 -36.63 -1.27 29.03
C LEU A 510 -37.84 -0.45 28.56
N GLN A 511 -39.01 -1.07 28.53
CA GLN A 511 -40.27 -0.40 28.19
C GLN A 511 -41.32 -0.64 29.28
N ASP A 512 -42.18 0.35 29.52
CA ASP A 512 -43.32 0.20 30.43
C ASP A 512 -44.53 -0.33 29.66
N LEU A 513 -45.01 -1.53 30.03
CA LEU A 513 -46.14 -2.20 29.38
C LEU A 513 -47.49 -1.54 29.70
N ARG A 514 -47.52 -0.53 30.60
CA ARG A 514 -48.70 0.28 30.91
C ARG A 514 -48.92 1.41 29.91
N GLU A 515 -47.87 1.83 29.20
CA GLU A 515 -47.97 2.84 28.16
C GLU A 515 -48.88 2.33 27.02
N PRO A 516 -49.95 3.07 26.65
CA PRO A 516 -50.95 2.58 25.68
C PRO A 516 -50.34 2.20 24.33
N TYR A 517 -49.33 2.94 23.89
CA TYR A 517 -48.61 2.69 22.65
C TYR A 517 -47.86 1.36 22.70
N VAL A 518 -46.99 1.18 23.71
CA VAL A 518 -46.19 -0.04 23.91
C VAL A 518 -47.09 -1.26 24.07
N ARG A 519 -48.17 -1.14 24.84
CA ARG A 519 -49.14 -2.23 25.05
C ARG A 519 -49.83 -2.66 23.77
N LYS A 520 -50.24 -1.70 22.92
CA LYS A 520 -50.90 -1.98 21.65
C LYS A 520 -49.96 -2.66 20.67
N GLU A 521 -48.72 -2.17 20.57
CA GLU A 521 -47.67 -2.72 19.71
C GLU A 521 -47.34 -4.16 20.12
N TRP A 522 -47.06 -4.37 21.41
CA TRP A 522 -46.79 -5.71 21.98
C TRP A 522 -47.97 -6.69 21.77
N MET A 523 -49.22 -6.24 21.97
CA MET A 523 -50.39 -7.09 21.72
C MET A 523 -50.51 -7.50 20.25
N LEU A 524 -50.27 -6.57 19.32
CA LEU A 524 -50.32 -6.85 17.88
C LEU A 524 -49.25 -7.86 17.49
N GLU A 525 -48.01 -7.67 17.95
CA GLU A 525 -46.91 -8.58 17.67
C GLU A 525 -47.15 -9.97 18.25
N LYS A 526 -47.56 -10.08 19.51
CA LYS A 526 -47.89 -11.39 20.11
C LYS A 526 -49.06 -12.08 19.42
N THR A 527 -50.06 -11.31 18.98
CA THR A 527 -51.17 -11.87 18.20
C THR A 527 -50.66 -12.42 16.86
N GLN A 528 -49.80 -11.69 16.16
CA GLN A 528 -49.20 -12.17 14.91
C GLN A 528 -48.30 -13.39 15.13
N GLU A 529 -47.52 -13.44 16.21
CA GLU A 529 -46.67 -14.57 16.57
C GLU A 529 -47.52 -15.84 16.80
N VAL A 530 -48.60 -15.71 17.57
CA VAL A 530 -49.56 -16.80 17.81
C VAL A 530 -50.18 -17.27 16.51
N VAL A 531 -50.65 -16.34 15.66
CA VAL A 531 -51.22 -16.68 14.34
C VAL A 531 -50.19 -17.41 13.48
N ARG A 532 -48.94 -16.93 13.43
CA ARG A 532 -47.87 -17.55 12.64
C ARG A 532 -47.53 -18.95 13.12
N LYS A 533 -47.44 -19.16 14.45
CA LYS A 533 -47.22 -20.47 15.05
C LYS A 533 -48.39 -21.42 14.78
N TYR A 534 -49.61 -20.92 14.88
CA TYR A 534 -50.82 -21.69 14.56
C TYR A 534 -50.83 -22.11 13.08
N MET A 535 -50.50 -21.20 12.16
CA MET A 535 -50.39 -21.50 10.73
C MET A 535 -49.31 -22.53 10.43
N ALA A 536 -48.14 -22.44 11.07
CA ALA A 536 -47.08 -23.43 10.93
C ALA A 536 -47.54 -24.82 11.39
N THR A 537 -48.20 -24.92 12.55
CA THR A 537 -48.76 -26.19 13.04
C THR A 537 -49.84 -26.74 12.10
N VAL A 538 -50.72 -25.89 11.56
CA VAL A 538 -51.73 -26.33 10.58
C VAL A 538 -51.07 -26.87 9.31
N GLN A 539 -50.01 -26.22 8.83
CA GLN A 539 -49.28 -26.64 7.64
C GLN A 539 -48.54 -27.97 7.86
N GLU A 540 -47.97 -28.17 9.05
CA GLU A 540 -47.33 -29.42 9.47
C GLU A 540 -48.34 -30.57 9.56
N VAL A 541 -49.52 -30.33 10.15
CA VAL A 541 -50.62 -31.31 10.17
C VAL A 541 -51.12 -31.62 8.77
N ALA A 542 -51.27 -30.61 7.90
CA ALA A 542 -51.68 -30.82 6.51
C ALA A 542 -50.64 -31.65 5.72
N CYS A 543 -49.35 -31.43 5.97
CA CYS A 543 -48.26 -32.21 5.37
C CYS A 543 -48.35 -33.69 5.81
N LEU A 544 -48.49 -33.94 7.12
CA LEU A 544 -48.63 -35.29 7.67
C LEU A 544 -49.89 -36.02 7.18
N LEU A 545 -51.00 -35.29 7.00
CA LEU A 545 -52.23 -35.84 6.42
C LEU A 545 -52.05 -36.15 4.92
N GLY A 546 -51.39 -35.27 4.17
CA GLY A 546 -51.07 -35.48 2.76
C GLY A 546 -50.15 -36.68 2.53
N GLU A 547 -49.12 -36.82 3.36
CA GLU A 547 -48.20 -37.97 3.34
C GLU A 547 -48.94 -39.28 3.63
N ASN A 548 -49.81 -39.31 4.64
CA ASN A 548 -50.62 -40.50 4.95
C ASN A 548 -51.58 -40.86 3.81
N ALA A 549 -52.24 -39.87 3.20
CA ALA A 549 -53.15 -40.10 2.08
C ALA A 549 -52.40 -40.65 0.86
N ALA A 550 -51.25 -40.07 0.51
CA ALA A 550 -50.41 -40.53 -0.58
C ALA A 550 -49.86 -41.94 -0.34
N PHE A 551 -49.40 -42.23 0.89
CA PHE A 551 -48.97 -43.57 1.30
C PHE A 551 -50.11 -44.59 1.19
N THR A 552 -51.32 -44.22 1.63
CA THR A 552 -52.51 -45.09 1.55
C THR A 552 -52.90 -45.39 0.11
N ASP A 553 -52.94 -44.38 -0.78
CA ASP A 553 -53.27 -44.57 -2.20
C ASP A 553 -52.21 -45.43 -2.92
N ALA A 554 -50.92 -45.18 -2.67
CA ALA A 554 -49.83 -45.97 -3.25
C ALA A 554 -49.87 -47.44 -2.79
N THR A 555 -50.20 -47.67 -1.51
CA THR A 555 -50.35 -49.02 -0.95
C THR A 555 -51.57 -49.73 -1.53
N LEU A 556 -52.71 -49.06 -1.63
CA LEU A 556 -53.94 -49.62 -2.23
C LEU A 556 -53.74 -49.95 -3.71
N ARG A 557 -53.08 -49.08 -4.50
CA ARG A 557 -52.73 -49.36 -5.90
C ARG A 557 -51.81 -50.58 -6.02
N SER A 558 -50.78 -50.68 -5.17
CA SER A 558 -49.90 -51.85 -5.16
C SER A 558 -50.65 -53.15 -4.83
N ILE A 559 -51.62 -53.09 -3.89
CA ILE A 559 -52.47 -54.24 -3.57
C ILE A 559 -53.39 -54.60 -4.75
N MET A 560 -53.97 -53.61 -5.44
CA MET A 560 -54.80 -53.84 -6.62
C MET A 560 -54.00 -54.45 -7.78
N GLU A 561 -52.80 -53.93 -8.07
CA GLU A 561 -51.90 -54.46 -9.09
C GLU A 561 -51.42 -55.89 -8.76
N ALA A 562 -51.18 -56.19 -7.48
CA ALA A 562 -50.88 -57.55 -7.03
C ALA A 562 -52.08 -58.49 -7.18
N GLY A 563 -53.30 -57.99 -6.95
CA GLY A 563 -54.55 -58.75 -7.13
C GLY A 563 -54.90 -59.03 -8.61
N GLU A 564 -54.55 -58.14 -9.53
CA GLU A 564 -54.76 -58.35 -10.97
C GLU A 564 -53.81 -59.40 -11.55
N LYS A 565 -52.58 -59.51 -11.04
CA LYS A 565 -51.62 -60.57 -11.42
C LYS A 565 -52.00 -61.98 -10.98
N VAL A 566 -53.00 -62.14 -10.11
CA VAL A 566 -53.51 -63.45 -9.66
C VAL A 566 -54.68 -63.93 -10.55
N LYS A 567 -55.19 -63.08 -11.45
CA LYS A 567 -56.27 -63.42 -12.41
C LYS A 567 -55.81 -63.63 -13.86
N SER A 568 -54.52 -63.45 -14.16
CA SER A 568 -53.86 -63.89 -15.40
C SER A 568 -53.11 -65.19 -15.15
#